data_AF-A0AAV4TBV6-F1
#
_entry.id   AF-A0AAV4TBV6-F1
#
_cell.length_a   1.000
_cell.length_b   1.000
_cell.length_c   1.000
_cell.angle_alpha   90.00
_cell.angle_beta   90.00
_cell.angle_gamma   90.00
#
_symmetry.space_group_name_H-M   'P 1'
#
loop_
_entity.id
_entity.type
_entity.pdbx_description
1 polymer ?
#
loop_
_entity_poly.entity_id
_entity_poly.type
_entity_poly.pdbx_seq_one_letter_code
_entity_poly.pdbx_strand_id
1 'polypeptide(L)' 'MEVERKHMKYPYTFTAKLARFPYKFHWDNFWLPRFLVGSMILTFPFFLFVHRKVNTPENKAVWAEKHKNERQYHFH' A
#
# COMPACT_ATOMS: atom_id res chain seq x y z
N MET A 1 39.87 8.36 2.14
CA MET A 1 39.21 9.62 1.76
C MET A 1 37.75 9.52 2.18
N GLU A 2 37.36 10.18 3.26
CA GLU A 2 35.93 10.30 3.62
C GLU A 2 35.26 11.22 2.60
N VAL A 3 34.39 10.66 1.78
CA VAL A 3 33.59 11.44 0.83
C VAL A 3 32.36 11.93 1.59
N GLU A 4 32.35 13.20 1.98
CA GLU A 4 31.15 13.84 2.53
C GLU A 4 30.04 13.80 1.48
N ARG A 5 29.03 12.96 1.69
CA ARG A 5 27.89 12.84 0.77
C ARG A 5 26.94 14.01 0.97
N LYS A 6 27.21 15.11 0.27
CA LYS A 6 26.33 16.27 0.23
C LYS A 6 25.04 15.95 -0.52
N HIS A 7 23.91 16.21 0.12
CA HIS A 7 22.62 16.15 -0.53
C HIS A 7 22.56 17.21 -1.65
N MET A 8 22.20 16.81 -2.88
CA MET A 8 21.98 17.73 -4.01
C MET A 8 21.00 18.86 -3.63
N LYS A 9 20.96 20.02 -4.28
CA LYS A 9 19.92 21.02 -3.93
C LYS A 9 18.54 20.61 -4.46
N TYR A 10 18.49 20.16 -5.72
CA TYR A 10 17.28 19.70 -6.39
C TYR A 10 17.44 18.21 -6.74
N PRO A 11 16.74 17.31 -6.05
CA PRO A 11 16.83 15.88 -6.33
C PRO A 11 16.02 15.53 -7.58
N TYR A 12 16.68 14.95 -8.58
CA TYR A 12 16.00 14.52 -9.82
C TYR A 12 15.41 13.12 -9.71
N THR A 13 15.92 12.30 -8.79
CA THR A 13 15.37 10.97 -8.53
C THR A 13 14.17 11.03 -7.59
N PHE A 14 13.18 10.18 -7.84
CA PHE A 14 11.98 10.10 -7.01
C PHE A 14 12.29 9.73 -5.56
N THR A 15 13.22 8.80 -5.36
CA THR A 15 13.69 8.40 -4.02
C THR A 15 14.31 9.56 -3.25
N ALA A 16 15.11 10.41 -3.90
CA ALA A 16 15.72 11.56 -3.25
C ALA A 16 14.71 12.70 -2.99
N LYS A 17 13.62 12.79 -3.76
CA LYS A 17 12.48 13.68 -3.45
C LYS A 17 11.73 13.23 -2.21
N LEU A 18 11.43 11.93 -2.10
CA LEU A 18 10.75 11.36 -0.92
C LEU A 18 11.60 11.53 0.33
N ALA A 19 12.88 11.19 0.29
CA ALA A 19 13.78 11.33 1.45
C ALA A 19 13.84 12.75 2.03
N ARG A 20 13.52 13.77 1.22
CA ARG A 20 13.53 15.19 1.63
C ARG A 20 12.15 15.77 1.89
N PHE A 21 11.11 14.98 1.70
CA PHE A 21 9.77 15.44 2.03
C PHE A 21 9.70 15.70 3.54
N PRO A 22 9.18 16.85 4.00
CA PRO A 22 9.19 17.19 5.42
C PRO A 22 8.05 16.46 6.13
N TYR A 23 8.25 15.16 6.37
CA TYR A 23 7.24 14.26 6.95
C TYR A 23 6.73 14.75 8.31
N LYS A 24 7.65 15.13 9.21
CA LYS A 24 7.30 15.63 10.54
C LYS A 24 6.42 16.88 10.48
N PHE A 25 6.77 17.84 9.62
CA PHE A 25 5.97 19.06 9.45
C PHE A 25 4.53 18.72 9.04
N HIS A 26 4.34 17.82 8.08
CA HIS A 26 3.00 17.42 7.64
C HIS A 26 2.26 16.62 8.71
N TRP A 27 2.96 15.79 9.49
CA TRP A 27 2.35 15.02 10.56
C TRP A 27 1.80 15.92 11.68
N ASP A 28 2.59 16.93 12.08
CA ASP A 28 2.25 17.81 13.20
C ASP A 28 1.21 18.86 12.77
N ASN A 29 1.35 19.44 11.58
CA ASN A 29 0.52 20.57 11.13
C ASN A 29 -0.72 20.15 10.33
N PHE A 30 -0.75 18.94 9.76
CA PHE A 30 -1.88 18.45 8.98
C PHE A 30 -2.60 17.32 9.72
N TRP A 31 -3.93 17.33 9.69
CA TRP A 31 -4.74 16.35 10.39
C TRP A 31 -4.84 15.04 9.60
N LEU A 32 -4.94 15.12 8.26
CA LEU A 32 -5.21 13.98 7.38
C LEU A 32 -4.25 12.80 7.54
N PRO A 33 -2.91 12.97 7.62
CA PRO A 33 -1.99 11.83 7.69
C PRO A 33 -2.20 11.02 8.98
N ARG A 34 -2.49 11.70 10.08
CA ARG A 34 -2.80 11.08 11.38
C ARG A 34 -4.08 10.27 11.32
N PHE A 35 -5.14 10.83 10.73
CA PHE A 35 -6.42 10.13 10.56
C PHE A 35 -6.32 8.96 9.57
N LEU A 36 -5.54 9.11 8.50
CA LEU A 36 -5.35 8.04 7.52
C LEU A 36 -4.60 6.85 8.15
N VAL A 37 -3.49 7.11 8.84
CA VAL A 37 -2.74 6.05 9.54
C VAL A 37 -3.58 5.44 10.67
N GLY A 38 -4.27 6.27 11.47
CA GLY A 38 -5.13 5.79 12.55
C GLY A 38 -6.30 4.93 12.05
N SER A 39 -6.99 5.37 11.00
CA SER A 39 -8.11 4.61 10.42
C SER A 39 -7.65 3.32 9.72
N MET A 40 -6.49 3.34 9.05
CA MET A 40 -5.89 2.13 8.52
C MET A 40 -5.59 1.12 9.63
N ILE A 41 -4.92 1.53 10.71
CA ILE A 41 -4.58 0.62 11.82
C ILE A 41 -5.86 0.05 12.46
N LEU A 42 -6.86 0.90 12.70
CA LEU A 42 -8.11 0.49 13.32
C LEU A 42 -8.90 -0.50 12.45
N THR A 43 -8.94 -0.28 11.14
CA THR A 43 -9.71 -1.12 10.21
C THR A 43 -8.93 -2.35 9.72
N PHE A 44 -7.59 -2.33 9.79
CA PHE A 44 -6.73 -3.44 9.36
C PHE A 44 -7.11 -4.82 9.92
N PRO A 45 -7.37 -5.02 11.24
CA PRO A 45 -7.75 -6.33 11.75
C PRO A 45 -9.07 -6.84 11.18
N PHE A 46 -10.03 -5.94 10.93
CA PHE A 46 -11.30 -6.28 10.30
C PHE A 46 -11.09 -6.75 8.85
N PHE A 47 -10.31 -5.99 8.07
CA PHE A 47 -9.97 -6.41 6.71
C PHE A 47 -9.18 -7.71 6.68
N LEU A 48 -8.26 -7.94 7.63
CA LEU A 48 -7.51 -9.18 7.73
C LEU A 48 -8.43 -10.37 8.04
N PHE A 49 -9.41 -10.19 8.92
CA PHE A 49 -10.41 -11.22 9.21
C PHE A 49 -11.21 -11.59 7.96
N VAL A 50 -11.75 -10.60 7.24
CA VAL A 50 -12.49 -10.81 5.99
C VAL A 50 -11.59 -11.48 4.95
N HIS A 51 -10.36 -10.98 4.78
CA HIS A 51 -9.39 -11.54 3.84
C HIS A 51 -9.12 -13.02 4.09
N ARG A 52 -8.96 -13.43 5.35
CA ARG A 52 -8.74 -14.84 5.70
C ARG A 52 -9.95 -15.72 5.42
N LYS A 53 -11.17 -15.20 5.64
CA LYS A 53 -12.42 -15.94 5.39
C LYS A 53 -12.73 -16.10 3.90
N VAL A 54 -12.46 -15.07 3.10
CA VAL A 54 -12.69 -15.13 1.64
C VAL A 54 -11.65 -16.02 0.95
N ASN A 55 -10.41 -16.06 1.45
CA ASN A 55 -9.31 -16.80 0.83
C ASN A 55 -9.14 -18.25 1.28
N THR A 56 -10.17 -18.89 1.85
CA THR A 56 -10.13 -20.32 2.14
C THR A 56 -10.00 -21.14 0.85
N PRO A 57 -9.34 -22.32 0.88
CA PRO A 57 -9.17 -23.15 -0.32
C PRO A 57 -10.52 -23.55 -0.94
N GLU A 58 -11.52 -23.82 -0.10
CA GLU A 58 -12.89 -24.13 -0.51
C GLU A 58 -13.53 -22.97 -1.28
N ASN A 59 -13.49 -21.75 -0.74
CA ASN A 59 -14.06 -20.58 -1.42
C ASN A 59 -13.33 -20.27 -2.73
N LYS A 60 -12.01 -20.46 -2.76
CA LYS A 60 -11.22 -20.31 -4.00
C LYS A 60 -11.62 -21.33 -5.06
N ALA A 61 -11.87 -22.59 -4.68
CA ALA A 61 -12.34 -23.62 -5.60
C ALA A 61 -13.74 -23.29 -6.15
N VAL A 62 -14.68 -22.90 -5.27
CA VAL A 62 -16.03 -22.49 -5.69
C VAL A 62 -15.99 -21.27 -6.61
N TRP A 63 -15.16 -20.27 -6.29
CA TRP A 63 -14.98 -19.09 -7.13
C TRP A 63 -14.33 -19.45 -8.48
N ALA A 64 -13.37 -20.39 -8.47
CA ALA A 64 -12.73 -20.88 -9.68
C ALA A 64 -13.74 -21.57 -10.61
N GLU A 65 -14.59 -22.46 -10.09
CA GLU A 65 -15.61 -23.11 -10.92
C GLU A 65 -16.62 -22.11 -11.47
N LYS A 66 -17.11 -21.17 -10.64
CA LYS A 66 -18.09 -20.16 -11.07
C LYS A 66 -17.58 -19.27 -12.20
N HIS A 67 -16.30 -18.87 -12.15
CA HIS A 67 -15.70 -17.94 -13.13
C HIS A 67 -14.89 -18.70 -14.19
N LYS A 68 -15.05 -20.02 -14.30
CA LYS A 68 -14.32 -20.82 -15.28
C LYS A 68 -14.61 -20.35 -16.69
N ASN A 69 -15.88 -20.13 -17.03
CA ASN A 69 -16.30 -19.72 -18.37
C ASN A 69 -15.86 -18.29 -18.68
N GLU A 70 -16.07 -17.35 -17.77
CA GLU A 70 -15.65 -15.94 -17.95
C GLU A 70 -14.15 -15.81 -18.16
N ARG A 71 -13.32 -16.52 -17.37
CA ARG A 71 -11.87 -16.48 -17.55
C ARG A 71 -11.40 -17.04 -18.89
N GLN A 72 -12.12 -17.98 -19.51
CA GLN A 72 -11.75 -18.50 -20.83
C GLN A 72 -11.85 -17.40 -21.90
N TYR A 73 -12.83 -16.50 -21.80
CA TYR A 73 -13.02 -15.41 -22.76
C TYR A 73 -12.06 -14.23 -22.59
N HIS A 74 -11.45 -14.07 -21.40
CA HIS A 74 -10.51 -12.97 -21.13
C HIS A 74 -9.07 -13.21 -21.63
N PHE A 75 -8.77 -14.42 -22.13
CA PHE A 75 -7.45 -14.78 -22.68
C PHE A 75 -7.51 -15.07 -24.20
N HIS A 76 -8.40 -14.40 -24.93
CA HIS A 76 -8.44 -14.41 -26.40
C HIS A 76 -8.06 -13.05 -26.97
#